data_AF-A0A0L8IDM0-F1
#
_entry.id   AF-A0A0L8IDM0-F1
#
_cell.length_a   1.000
_cell.length_b   1.000
_cell.length_c   1.000
_cell.angle_alpha   90.00
_cell.angle_beta   90.00
_cell.angle_gamma   90.00
#
_symmetry.space_group_name_H-M   'P 1'
#
loop_
_entity.id
_entity.type
_entity.pdbx_description
1 polymer ?
#
loop_
_entity_poly.entity_id
_entity_poly.type
_entity_poly.pdbx_seq_one_letter_code
_entity_poly.pdbx_strand_id
1 'polypeptide(L)' 'MAANMYRVGDYVYFETSSTTPYQIRRIEELNKTPNGNVEAKVMCFYRRRDISSSLILLADKHQSKLLLSFVIIVDAG' A
#
# COMPACT_ATOMS: atom_id res chain seq x y z
N MET A 1 -7.95 -27.84 -5.45
CA MET A 1 -7.53 -26.96 -4.34
C MET A 1 -7.38 -25.56 -4.90
N ALA A 2 -8.15 -24.59 -4.44
CA ALA A 2 -7.90 -23.19 -4.80
C ALA A 2 -6.57 -22.78 -4.15
N ALA A 3 -5.53 -22.61 -4.96
CA ALA A 3 -4.24 -22.13 -4.48
C ALA A 3 -4.44 -20.74 -3.87
N ASN A 4 -3.77 -20.46 -2.75
CA ASN A 4 -3.69 -19.11 -2.22
C ASN A 4 -3.08 -18.20 -3.28
N MET A 5 -3.91 -17.39 -3.92
CA MET A 5 -3.55 -16.56 -5.08
C MET A 5 -2.58 -15.44 -4.72
N TYR A 6 -2.43 -15.12 -3.43
CA TYR A 6 -1.56 -14.09 -2.91
C TYR A 6 -0.75 -14.60 -1.71
N ARG A 7 0.46 -14.07 -1.56
CA ARG A 7 1.42 -14.40 -0.50
C ARG A 7 1.94 -13.13 0.17
N VAL A 8 2.45 -13.28 1.39
CA VAL A 8 3.18 -12.21 2.07
C VAL A 8 4.40 -11.84 1.24
N GLY A 9 4.61 -10.54 1.05
CA GLY A 9 5.64 -9.97 0.20
C GLY A 9 5.18 -9.60 -1.22
N ASP A 10 4.01 -10.09 -1.66
CA ASP A 10 3.49 -9.75 -2.99
C ASP A 10 3.09 -8.27 -3.08
N TYR A 11 3.35 -7.68 -4.25
CA TYR A 11 2.84 -6.37 -4.62
C TYR A 11 1.54 -6.55 -5.37
N VAL A 12 0.50 -5.84 -4.93
CA VAL A 12 -0.86 -5.96 -5.44
C VAL A 12 -1.40 -4.60 -5.84
N TYR A 13 -2.20 -4.59 -6.91
CA TYR A 13 -2.94 -3.42 -7.37
C TYR A 13 -4.30 -3.37 -6.68
N PHE A 14 -4.55 -2.26 -5.99
CA PHE A 14 -5.82 -1.98 -5.34
C PHE A 14 -6.63 -0.99 -6.18
N GLU A 15 -7.87 -1.36 -6.47
CA GLU A 15 -8.87 -0.46 -7.00
C GLU A 15 -9.61 0.22 -5.85
N THR A 16 -9.53 1.55 -5.78
CA THR A 16 -10.29 2.35 -4.79
C THR A 16 -11.52 3.01 -5.37
N SER A 17 -11.48 3.34 -6.66
CA SER A 17 -12.62 3.81 -7.44
C SER A 17 -12.34 3.58 -8.92
N SER A 18 -13.38 3.42 -9.74
CA SER A 18 -13.25 3.20 -11.18
C SER A 18 -12.63 4.37 -11.94
N THR A 19 -12.56 5.56 -11.31
CA THR A 19 -12.02 6.78 -11.90
C THR A 19 -10.59 7.12 -11.45
N THR A 20 -10.08 6.42 -10.43
CA THR A 20 -8.73 6.67 -9.89
C THR A 20 -7.76 5.60 -10.36
N PRO A 21 -6.50 5.95 -10.67
CA PRO A 21 -5.47 4.95 -10.95
C PRO A 21 -5.30 3.94 -9.80
N TYR A 22 -4.94 2.71 -10.15
CA TYR A 22 -4.69 1.66 -9.16
C TYR A 22 -3.58 2.06 -8.19
N GLN A 23 -3.76 1.71 -6.92
CA GLN A 23 -2.76 1.91 -5.88
C GLN A 23 -1.93 0.64 -5.72
N ILE A 24 -0.61 0.80 -5.61
CA ILE A 24 0.28 -0.33 -5.34
C ILE A 24 0.36 -0.51 -3.82
N ARG A 25 0.22 -1.74 -3.36
CA ARG A 25 0.39 -2.10 -1.95
C ARG A 25 1.20 -3.37 -1.83
N ARG A 26 2.02 -3.48 -0.80
CA ARG A 26 2.75 -4.71 -0.46
C ARG A 26 2.06 -5.42 0.67
N ILE A 27 1.86 -6.72 0.54
CA ILE A 27 1.26 -7.55 1.58
C ILE A 27 2.31 -7.82 2.66
N GLU A 28 2.05 -7.37 3.88
CA GLU A 28 2.93 -7.61 5.04
C GLU A 28 2.41 -8.78 5.88
N GLU A 29 1.10 -8.95 5.98
CA GLU A 29 0.47 -10.09 6.67
C GLU A 29 -0.81 -10.52 5.95
N LEU A 30 -1.09 -11.83 5.94
CA LEU A 30 -2.34 -12.42 5.43
C LEU A 30 -2.95 -13.34 6.47
N ASN A 31 -4.17 -13.04 6.87
CA ASN A 31 -4.94 -13.84 7.81
C ASN A 31 -6.18 -14.38 7.12
N LYS A 32 -6.44 -15.68 7.29
CA LYS A 32 -7.68 -16.30 6.85
C LYS A 32 -8.58 -16.48 8.05
N THR A 33 -9.76 -15.87 8.03
CA THR A 33 -10.73 -16.07 9.09
C THR A 33 -11.36 -17.46 8.95
N PRO A 34 -11.83 -18.06 10.06
CA PRO A 34 -12.54 -19.35 10.02
C PRO A 34 -13.79 -19.33 9.14
N ASN A 35 -14.38 -18.15 8.93
CA ASN A 35 -15.53 -17.94 8.04
C ASN A 35 -15.15 -17.91 6.55
N GLY A 36 -13.86 -18.05 6.22
CA GLY A 36 -13.35 -18.08 4.85
C GLY A 36 -12.99 -16.72 4.27
N ASN A 37 -13.11 -15.63 5.03
CA ASN A 37 -12.64 -14.32 4.58
C ASN A 37 -11.11 -14.25 4.64
N VAL A 38 -10.53 -13.42 3.78
CA VAL A 38 -9.09 -13.14 3.77
C VAL A 38 -8.89 -11.69 4.14
N GLU A 39 -8.12 -11.45 5.20
CA GLU A 39 -7.73 -10.13 5.66
C GLU A 39 -6.24 -9.93 5.35
N ALA A 40 -5.91 -8.80 4.74
CA ALA A 40 -4.53 -8.46 4.40
C ALA A 40 -4.13 -7.18 5.12
N LYS A 41 -3.04 -7.23 5.88
CA LYS A 41 -2.34 -6.03 6.33
C LYS A 41 -1.32 -5.67 5.26
N VAL A 42 -1.40 -4.43 4.79
CA VAL A 42 -0.63 -4.00 3.63
C VAL A 42 0.13 -2.71 3.94
N MET A 43 1.33 -2.60 3.39
CA MET A 43 2.04 -1.34 3.24
C MET A 43 1.53 -0.65 1.98
N CYS A 44 1.07 0.59 2.08
CA CYS A 44 0.53 1.35 0.96
C CYS A 44 1.58 2.27 0.34
N PHE A 45 1.71 2.22 -0.99
CA PHE A 45 2.50 3.18 -1.75
C PHE A 45 1.57 4.21 -2.38
N TYR A 46 1.84 5.47 -2.08
CA TYR A 46 1.09 6.58 -2.64
C TYR A 46 1.96 7.39 -3.57
N ARG A 47 1.33 8.00 -4.57
CA ARG A 47 2.00 9.01 -5.39
C ARG A 47 1.95 10.31 -4.63
N ARG A 48 3.04 11.10 -4.69
CA ARG A 48 3.13 12.39 -4.00
C ARG A 48 1.93 13.30 -4.27
N ARG A 49 1.47 13.35 -5.53
CA ARG A 49 0.31 14.15 -5.97
C ARG A 49 -1.04 13.72 -5.39
N ASP A 50 -1.17 12.47 -4.94
CA ASP A 50 -2.42 11.95 -4.35
C ASP A 50 -2.49 12.23 -2.84
N ILE A 51 -1.42 12.78 -2.26
CA ILE A 51 -1.29 13.07 -0.84
C ILE A 51 -1.51 14.58 -0.63
N SER A 52 -2.27 14.94 0.40
CA SER A 52 -2.45 16.35 0.78
C SER A 52 -1.11 17.02 1.10
N SER A 53 -0.93 18.28 0.67
CA SER A 53 0.29 19.05 0.89
C SER A 53 0.69 19.15 2.35
N SER A 54 -0.28 19.25 3.28
CA SER A 54 -0.02 19.25 4.72
C SER A 54 0.60 17.95 5.21
N LEU A 55 0.19 16.80 4.65
CA LEU A 55 0.73 15.49 5.00
C LEU A 55 2.14 15.30 4.43
N ILE A 56 2.40 15.83 3.24
CA ILE A 56 3.76 15.85 2.64
C ILE A 56 4.71 16.66 3.54
N LEU A 57 4.29 17.84 4.02
CA LEU A 57 5.11 18.67 4.89
C LEU A 57 5.41 17.99 6.24
N LEU A 58 4.40 17.34 6.84
CA LEU A 58 4.58 16.56 8.06
C LEU A 58 5.49 15.35 7.83
N ALA A 59 5.34 14.69 6.69
CA ALA A 59 6.21 13.61 6.26
C ALA A 59 7.67 14.09 6.17
N ASP A 60 7.94 15.14 5.41
CA ASP A 60 9.28 15.71 5.24
C ASP A 60 9.93 16.09 6.59
N LYS A 61 9.12 16.45 7.60
CA LYS A 61 9.60 16.73 8.97
C LYS A 61 9.90 15.47 9.80
N HIS A 62 9.26 14.34 9.52
CA HIS A 62 9.30 13.10 10.31
C HIS A 62 10.01 11.93 9.57
N GLN A 63 11.02 12.25 8.75
CA GLN A 63 11.73 11.31 7.85
C GLN A 63 12.27 10.01 8.49
N SER A 64 12.45 9.93 9.81
CA SER A 64 13.23 8.84 10.44
C SER A 64 12.51 7.54 10.79
N LYS A 65 11.20 7.37 10.56
CA LYS A 65 10.55 6.06 10.87
C LYS A 65 9.26 5.71 10.13
N LEU A 66 8.56 6.69 9.56
CA LEU A 66 7.22 6.50 9.00
C LEU A 66 7.16 6.51 7.46
N LEU A 67 8.29 6.72 6.77
CA LEU A 67 8.25 7.26 5.40
C LEU A 67 8.85 6.44 4.28
N LEU A 68 9.58 5.36 4.57
CA LEU A 68 10.10 4.51 3.50
C LEU A 68 8.97 3.80 2.72
N SER A 69 7.76 3.73 3.27
CA SER A 69 6.56 3.21 2.61
C SER A 69 5.86 4.20 1.68
N PHE A 70 6.01 5.50 1.92
CA PHE A 70 5.06 6.49 1.41
C PHE A 70 5.60 7.33 0.24
N VAL A 71 6.90 7.30 -0.05
CA VAL A 71 7.53 8.25 -1.00
C VAL A 71 8.33 7.58 -2.14
N ILE A 72 8.78 6.33 -2.02
CA ILE A 72 9.95 5.88 -2.82
C ILE A 72 9.65 5.57 -4.30
N ILE A 73 8.43 5.23 -4.72
CA ILE A 73 8.25 4.62 -6.06
C ILE A 73 8.06 5.63 -7.21
N VAL A 74 7.80 6.92 -6.96
CA VAL A 74 7.41 7.84 -8.06
C VAL A 74 8.46 8.90 -8.42
N ASP A 75 9.48 9.13 -7.58
CA ASP A 75 10.56 10.10 -7.81
C ASP A 75 11.88 9.43 -8.29
N ALA A 76 11.82 8.21 -8.82
CA ALA A 76 12.99 7.49 -9.35
C ALA A 76 13.04 7.46 -10.90
N GLY A 77 12.48 8.46 -11.57
CA GLY A 77 12.49 8.63 -13.02
C GLY A 77 12.73 10.08 -13.41
#